data_AF-F8KE35-F1
#
_entry.id   AF-F8KE35-F1
#
_cell.length_a   1.000
_cell.length_b   1.000
_cell.length_c   1.000
_cell.angle_alpha   90.00
_cell.angle_beta   90.00
_cell.angle_gamma   90.00
#
_symmetry.space_group_name_H-M   'P 1'
#
loop_
_entity.id
_entity.type
_entity.pdbx_description
1 polymer ?
#
loop_
_entity_poly.entity_id
_entity_poly.type
_entity_poly.pdbx_seq_one_letter_code
_entity_poly.pdbx_strand_id
1 'polypeptide(L)'
;MKKINIFNLSILGYLYLPIVLFLITWLNPIIGLPLVLVICYIVLRYSFQKSEMNISLKKDWLFLLVALLIIVLWALLSGLGGFFLQSYDWQKHNVLLNDFINKNWPVHYKFNGKYGVVSYYIGEYIIPGMIGKVCGFNVAQTSLLVWIILGLFLLIISLYKWVNKQNGYLFLLIVFALILFSPFIYPLNGIYGNWVPWDYNTMGEMGEWFSKSLKLQYTSNISLLRFVFPQFVPVALSVSLWLRNRKNYQFWGLILAPIILYSTFAFIGLAVLMLFILIYDCFDKKNAVDWKKVFNIVNILSLLLMIVLLLYISCNIFQPKPVDEKMKFTFIDVWSHKLGFITLQASWLIWVLLLLKHEWKNPLIYASSIILFLLPFCEYGAANDLVMRVSIPALMVINFLVIKNIANYWKKDLYFALVLFGALFIAGIGPLWQLKNASLSQNFPSRVYNMPYKTGDEFFKSDKNVVYQYVDWSQNTLRKIIIRK
;
A
#
# COMPACT_ATOMS: atom_id res chain seq x y z
N MET A 1 26.74 13.48 -21.68
CA MET A 1 25.98 13.67 -20.42
C MET A 1 24.83 12.66 -20.37
N LYS A 2 24.67 11.87 -19.28
CA LYS A 2 23.50 10.99 -19.13
C LYS A 2 22.27 11.86 -18.88
N LYS A 3 21.23 11.76 -19.71
CA LYS A 3 19.97 12.48 -19.51
C LYS A 3 19.21 11.88 -18.32
N ILE A 4 18.63 12.73 -17.47
CA ILE A 4 17.81 12.32 -16.34
C ILE A 4 16.52 11.68 -16.86
N ASN A 5 16.17 10.51 -16.34
CA ASN A 5 14.89 9.87 -16.58
C ASN A 5 13.81 10.54 -15.72
N ILE A 6 13.16 11.56 -16.28
CA ILE A 6 12.13 12.37 -15.61
C ILE A 6 11.02 11.48 -15.02
N PHE A 7 10.61 10.42 -15.73
CA PHE A 7 9.54 9.55 -15.26
C PHE A 7 9.90 8.79 -13.98
N ASN A 8 11.09 8.19 -13.95
CA ASN A 8 11.57 7.50 -12.76
C ASN A 8 11.79 8.51 -11.61
N LEU A 9 12.25 9.73 -11.91
CA LEU A 9 12.37 10.80 -10.93
C LEU A 9 11.00 11.22 -10.38
N SER A 10 9.94 11.26 -11.18
CA SER A 10 8.58 11.56 -10.72
C SER A 10 8.04 10.50 -9.76
N ILE A 11 8.27 9.21 -10.05
CA ILE A 11 7.90 8.11 -9.12
C ILE A 11 8.67 8.25 -7.80
N LEU A 12 9.99 8.44 -7.87
CA LEU A 12 10.79 8.62 -6.66
C LEU A 12 10.43 9.89 -5.91
N GLY A 13 10.08 10.98 -6.61
CA GLY A 13 9.58 12.21 -6.01
C GLY A 13 8.28 11.99 -5.24
N TYR A 14 7.32 11.28 -5.83
CA TYR A 14 6.08 10.90 -5.13
C TYR A 14 6.38 10.07 -3.86
N LEU A 15 7.27 9.07 -3.94
CA LEU A 15 7.59 8.22 -2.80
C LEU A 15 8.40 8.94 -1.72
N TYR A 16 9.39 9.74 -2.09
CA TYR A 16 10.38 10.30 -1.17
C TYR A 16 10.12 11.73 -0.72
N LEU A 17 9.32 12.53 -1.41
CA LEU A 17 9.05 13.91 -0.98
C LEU A 17 8.39 13.95 0.41
N PRO A 18 7.41 13.08 0.75
CA PRO A 18 6.90 12.99 2.11
C PRO A 18 7.94 12.55 3.13
N ILE A 19 8.87 11.65 2.75
CA ILE A 19 9.96 11.19 3.61
C ILE A 19 10.95 12.33 3.88
N VAL A 20 11.31 13.13 2.87
CA VAL A 20 12.19 14.28 3.03
C VAL A 20 11.57 15.30 3.98
N LEU A 21 10.28 15.63 3.80
CA LEU A 21 9.58 16.52 4.71
C LEU A 21 9.53 15.96 6.13
N PHE A 22 9.23 14.66 6.28
CA PHE A 22 9.28 13.97 7.57
C PHE A 22 10.65 14.13 8.24
N LEU A 23 11.75 13.86 7.54
CA LEU A 23 13.09 13.97 8.11
C LEU A 23 13.42 15.39 8.59
N ILE A 24 12.95 16.42 7.88
CA ILE A 24 13.20 17.84 8.22
C ILE A 24 12.35 18.28 9.42
N THR A 25 11.13 17.76 9.54
CA THR A 25 10.12 18.30 10.46
C THR A 25 9.84 17.43 11.69
N TRP A 26 10.03 16.11 11.61
CA TRP A 26 9.90 15.18 12.75
C TRP A 26 11.22 14.84 13.42
N LEU A 27 12.31 14.72 12.67
CA LEU A 27 13.58 14.26 13.22
C LEU A 27 14.47 15.41 13.69
N ASN A 28 15.37 15.10 14.62
CA ASN A 28 16.44 15.99 15.02
C ASN A 28 17.24 16.42 13.78
N PRO A 29 17.46 17.73 13.52
CA PRO A 29 18.17 18.21 12.35
C PRO A 29 19.56 17.58 12.12
N ILE A 30 20.25 17.19 13.20
CA ILE A 30 21.57 16.51 13.14
C ILE A 30 21.46 15.15 12.44
N ILE A 31 20.32 14.47 12.53
CA ILE A 31 20.05 13.19 11.87
C ILE A 31 19.28 13.41 10.56
N GLY A 32 18.26 14.28 10.59
CA GLY A 32 17.37 14.53 9.46
C GLY A 32 18.09 15.08 8.23
N LEU A 33 18.92 16.12 8.38
CA LEU A 33 19.57 16.78 7.25
C LEU A 33 20.58 15.87 6.51
N PRO A 34 21.47 15.12 7.20
CA PRO A 34 22.31 14.13 6.51
C PRO A 34 21.49 13.07 5.75
N LEU A 35 20.39 12.58 6.31
CA LEU A 35 19.54 11.61 5.63
C LEU A 35 18.81 12.19 4.41
N VAL A 36 18.47 13.49 4.42
CA VAL A 36 17.96 14.17 3.22
C VAL A 36 19.03 14.19 2.12
N LEU A 37 20.28 14.50 2.44
CA LEU A 37 21.39 14.43 1.48
C LEU A 37 21.58 13.01 0.93
N VAL A 38 21.46 12.00 1.79
CA VAL A 38 21.48 10.59 1.40
C VAL A 38 20.37 10.29 0.39
N ILE A 39 19.12 10.69 0.66
CA ILE A 39 17.98 10.51 -0.25
C ILE A 39 18.25 11.18 -1.60
N CYS A 40 18.68 12.44 -1.59
CA CYS A 40 19.02 13.19 -2.81
C CYS A 40 20.07 12.44 -3.64
N TYR A 41 21.14 11.95 -3.00
CA TYR A 41 22.17 11.17 -3.67
C TYR A 41 21.61 9.89 -4.31
N ILE A 42 20.90 9.04 -3.56
CA ILE A 42 20.40 7.75 -4.07
C ILE A 42 19.34 7.92 -5.16
N VAL A 43 18.46 8.92 -5.04
CA VAL A 43 17.41 9.23 -6.04
C VAL A 43 18.04 9.74 -7.33
N LEU A 44 19.02 10.65 -7.24
CA LEU A 44 19.74 11.15 -8.42
C LEU A 44 20.50 10.02 -9.12
N ARG A 45 21.19 9.16 -8.37
CA ARG A 45 21.93 8.01 -8.91
C ARG A 45 21.02 7.07 -9.71
N TYR A 46 19.81 6.79 -9.23
CA TYR A 46 18.83 6.00 -9.97
C TYR A 46 18.30 6.73 -11.21
N SER A 47 18.04 8.03 -11.09
CA SER A 47 17.46 8.84 -12.16
C SER A 47 18.39 9.02 -13.37
N PHE A 48 19.70 8.80 -13.21
CA PHE A 48 20.66 8.75 -14.31
C PHE A 48 20.74 7.39 -15.03
N GLN A 49 19.95 6.39 -14.64
CA GLN A 49 19.84 5.14 -15.41
C GLN A 49 19.13 5.39 -16.74
N LYS A 50 19.54 4.65 -17.78
CA LYS A 50 18.94 4.77 -19.12
C LYS A 50 17.43 4.48 -19.02
N SER A 51 16.62 5.31 -19.65
CA SER A 51 15.19 5.03 -19.83
C SER A 51 15.03 3.89 -20.83
N GLU A 52 14.28 2.86 -20.46
CA GLU A 52 14.10 1.65 -21.28
C GLU A 52 13.04 1.82 -22.38
N MET A 53 12.16 2.83 -22.29
CA MET A 53 11.08 2.99 -23.26
C MET A 53 10.63 4.44 -23.41
N ASN A 54 10.66 4.93 -24.65
CA ASN A 54 9.99 6.18 -25.03
C ASN A 54 8.51 5.85 -25.29
N ILE A 55 7.61 6.43 -24.48
CA ILE A 55 6.18 6.30 -24.72
C ILE A 55 5.80 7.29 -25.82
N SER A 56 5.35 6.78 -26.96
CA SER A 56 4.75 7.61 -28.01
C SER A 56 3.28 7.86 -27.67
N LEU A 57 3.02 8.87 -26.82
CA LEU A 57 1.65 9.22 -26.41
C LEU A 57 0.80 9.80 -27.55
N LYS A 58 1.39 10.18 -28.69
CA LYS A 58 0.67 10.87 -29.78
C LYS A 58 -0.53 10.08 -30.31
N LYS A 59 -0.48 8.74 -30.32
CA LYS A 59 -1.59 7.90 -30.80
C LYS A 59 -2.49 7.38 -29.67
N ASP A 60 -1.96 7.29 -28.45
CA ASP A 60 -2.63 6.66 -27.32
C ASP A 60 -3.21 7.67 -26.30
N TRP A 61 -3.08 8.98 -26.55
CA TRP A 61 -3.47 10.04 -25.59
C TRP A 61 -4.95 9.99 -25.20
N LEU A 62 -5.84 9.64 -26.13
CA LEU A 62 -7.28 9.56 -25.85
C LEU A 62 -7.57 8.43 -24.86
N PHE A 63 -6.94 7.27 -25.02
CA PHE A 63 -7.06 6.16 -24.07
C PHE A 63 -6.48 6.51 -22.70
N LEU A 64 -5.35 7.23 -22.69
CA LEU A 64 -4.77 7.73 -21.43
C LEU A 64 -5.69 8.75 -20.75
N LEU A 65 -6.33 9.64 -21.51
CA LEU A 65 -7.30 10.61 -20.98
C LEU A 65 -8.52 9.90 -20.39
N VAL A 66 -9.08 8.92 -21.08
CA VAL A 66 -10.21 8.13 -20.56
C VAL A 66 -9.79 7.35 -19.31
N ALA A 67 -8.61 6.73 -19.32
CA ALA A 67 -8.04 6.09 -18.12
C ALA A 67 -7.89 7.08 -16.95
N LEU A 68 -7.46 8.32 -17.22
CA LEU A 68 -7.35 9.38 -16.23
C LEU A 68 -8.72 9.74 -15.64
N LEU A 69 -9.75 9.90 -16.47
CA LEU A 69 -11.12 10.18 -16.02
C LEU A 69 -11.67 9.04 -15.14
N ILE A 70 -11.41 7.78 -15.49
CA ILE A 70 -11.83 6.62 -14.70
C ILE A 70 -11.13 6.61 -13.33
N ILE A 71 -9.83 6.91 -13.25
CA ILE A 71 -9.15 6.96 -11.93
C ILE A 71 -9.60 8.13 -11.08
N VAL A 72 -9.92 9.29 -11.68
CA VAL A 72 -10.50 10.43 -10.95
C VAL A 72 -11.83 10.01 -10.34
N LEU A 73 -12.71 9.37 -11.13
CA LEU A 73 -13.99 8.87 -10.64
C LEU A 73 -13.82 7.82 -9.55
N TRP A 74 -12.90 6.86 -9.72
CA TRP A 74 -12.62 5.84 -8.71
C TRP A 74 -12.11 6.45 -7.40
N ALA A 75 -11.20 7.43 -7.48
CA ALA A 75 -10.69 8.13 -6.30
C ALA A 75 -11.80 8.89 -5.57
N LEU A 76 -12.64 9.64 -6.30
CA LEU A 76 -13.79 10.35 -5.74
C LEU A 76 -14.77 9.40 -5.05
N LEU A 77 -15.17 8.31 -5.72
CA LEU A 77 -16.07 7.28 -5.17
C LEU A 77 -15.46 6.51 -3.98
N SER A 78 -14.14 6.57 -3.81
CA SER A 78 -13.44 6.01 -2.64
C SER A 78 -13.46 6.95 -1.43
N GLY A 79 -14.13 8.11 -1.54
CA GLY A 79 -14.30 9.09 -0.47
C GLY A 79 -13.22 10.17 -0.41
N LEU A 80 -12.24 10.15 -1.31
CA LEU A 80 -11.17 11.14 -1.36
C LEU A 80 -11.75 12.54 -1.67
N GLY A 81 -11.37 13.52 -0.85
CA GLY A 81 -11.85 14.90 -1.00
C GLY A 81 -13.19 15.22 -0.30
N GLY A 82 -13.94 14.20 0.15
CA GLY A 82 -15.22 14.37 0.87
C GLY A 82 -16.43 14.70 -0.02
N PHE A 83 -16.33 14.45 -1.33
CA PHE A 83 -17.40 14.69 -2.30
C PHE A 83 -18.44 13.56 -2.35
N PHE A 84 -18.03 12.35 -1.98
CA PHE A 84 -18.87 11.15 -1.87
C PHE A 84 -18.74 10.55 -0.47
N LEU A 85 -19.54 9.51 -0.17
CA LEU A 85 -19.48 8.84 1.13
C LEU A 85 -18.07 8.40 1.49
N GLN A 86 -17.63 8.81 2.66
CA GLN A 86 -16.39 8.37 3.26
C GLN A 86 -16.65 7.13 4.13
N SER A 87 -15.88 6.07 3.88
CA SER A 87 -15.93 4.84 4.67
C SER A 87 -15.56 5.04 6.14
N TYR A 88 -15.76 4.01 6.97
CA TYR A 88 -15.49 4.07 8.41
C TYR A 88 -14.08 4.57 8.79
N ASP A 89 -13.04 4.11 8.08
CA ASP A 89 -11.64 4.48 8.38
C ASP A 89 -11.34 5.97 8.17
N TRP A 90 -12.20 6.70 7.44
CA TRP A 90 -12.03 8.13 7.23
C TRP A 90 -12.16 8.96 8.50
N GLN A 91 -12.81 8.46 9.55
CA GLN A 91 -12.82 9.10 10.87
C GLN A 91 -11.39 9.36 11.35
N LYS A 92 -10.55 8.33 11.28
CA LYS A 92 -9.12 8.40 11.59
C LYS A 92 -8.38 9.30 10.60
N HIS A 93 -8.61 9.13 9.30
CA HIS A 93 -7.87 9.86 8.25
C HIS A 93 -8.09 11.37 8.32
N ASN A 94 -9.35 11.79 8.50
CA ASN A 94 -9.71 13.20 8.61
C ASN A 94 -9.17 13.82 9.88
N VAL A 95 -9.26 13.11 11.00
CA VAL A 95 -8.71 13.58 12.28
C VAL A 95 -7.20 13.73 12.22
N LEU A 96 -6.47 12.73 11.68
CA LEU A 96 -5.03 12.83 11.49
C LEU A 96 -4.65 14.00 10.59
N LEU A 97 -5.35 14.20 9.47
CA LEU A 97 -5.09 15.31 8.57
C LEU A 97 -5.37 16.67 9.25
N ASN A 98 -6.47 16.78 10.00
CA ASN A 98 -6.81 17.98 10.75
C ASN A 98 -5.73 18.32 11.80
N ASP A 99 -5.22 17.31 12.49
CA ASP A 99 -4.16 17.50 13.47
C ASP A 99 -2.82 17.87 12.82
N PHE A 100 -2.48 17.32 11.64
CA PHE A 100 -1.32 17.80 10.87
C PHE A 100 -1.44 19.25 10.45
N ILE A 101 -2.65 19.77 10.25
CA ILE A 101 -2.88 21.18 9.93
C ILE A 101 -2.74 22.03 11.18
N ASN A 102 -3.50 21.72 12.23
CA ASN A 102 -3.69 22.61 13.37
C ASN A 102 -2.63 22.49 14.47
N LYS A 103 -1.85 21.40 14.54
CA LYS A 103 -0.80 21.20 15.55
C LYS A 103 0.59 21.43 14.96
N ASN A 104 1.55 21.82 15.80
CA ASN A 104 2.96 21.92 15.40
C ASN A 104 3.52 20.56 14.99
N TRP A 105 4.55 20.57 14.14
CA TRP A 105 5.26 19.35 13.72
C TRP A 105 6.56 19.20 14.51
N PRO A 106 6.88 18.02 15.06
CA PRO A 106 6.11 16.76 14.99
C PRO A 106 4.78 16.84 15.73
N VAL A 107 3.73 16.14 15.29
CA VAL A 107 2.40 16.24 15.93
C VAL A 107 2.38 15.50 17.27
N HIS A 108 1.91 16.17 18.31
CA HIS A 108 1.85 15.65 19.68
C HIS A 108 0.41 15.37 20.16
N TYR A 109 0.31 14.40 21.08
CA TYR A 109 -0.91 14.04 21.80
C TYR A 109 -0.67 14.03 23.31
N LYS A 110 -1.72 14.22 24.12
CA LYS A 110 -1.62 14.08 25.59
C LYS A 110 -2.65 13.07 26.07
N PHE A 111 -2.16 11.95 26.60
CA PHE A 111 -3.00 10.86 27.07
C PHE A 111 -2.58 10.41 28.47
N ASN A 112 -3.50 10.43 29.43
CA ASN A 112 -3.28 10.06 30.84
C ASN A 112 -2.00 10.67 31.46
N GLY A 113 -1.80 11.98 31.24
CA GLY A 113 -0.63 12.72 31.74
C GLY A 113 0.67 12.48 30.94
N LYS A 114 0.68 11.53 30.01
CA LYS A 114 1.81 11.24 29.11
C LYS A 114 1.67 12.06 27.83
N TYR A 115 2.79 12.61 27.35
CA TYR A 115 2.86 13.31 26.07
C TYR A 115 3.35 12.34 25.01
N GLY A 116 2.72 12.37 23.83
CA GLY A 116 2.89 11.45 22.70
C GLY A 116 3.42 12.15 21.45
N VAL A 117 4.19 11.50 20.57
CA VAL A 117 4.24 11.89 19.12
C VAL A 117 3.52 10.83 18.32
N VAL A 118 2.71 11.23 17.34
CA VAL A 118 2.08 10.26 16.43
C VAL A 118 3.14 9.35 15.84
N SER A 119 2.98 8.04 15.96
CA SER A 119 3.87 7.07 15.33
C SER A 119 2.99 6.02 14.68
N TYR A 120 2.55 6.38 13.48
CA TYR A 120 1.67 5.59 12.63
C TYR A 120 2.11 5.79 11.16
N TYR A 121 1.36 5.22 10.22
CA TYR A 121 1.60 5.35 8.78
C TYR A 121 1.26 6.76 8.28
N ILE A 122 2.16 7.70 8.51
CA ILE A 122 1.91 9.13 8.29
C ILE A 122 2.31 9.63 6.89
N GLY A 123 3.06 8.84 6.10
CA GLY A 123 3.67 9.29 4.85
C GLY A 123 2.70 10.01 3.91
N GLU A 124 1.51 9.46 3.68
CA GLU A 124 0.54 10.00 2.72
C GLU A 124 -0.09 11.34 3.16
N TYR A 125 -0.03 11.67 4.45
CA TYR A 125 -0.68 12.87 4.99
C TYR A 125 0.26 14.08 5.05
N ILE A 126 1.57 13.89 4.91
CA ILE A 126 2.55 14.97 5.13
C ILE A 126 2.40 16.06 4.06
N ILE A 127 2.31 15.69 2.78
CA ILE A 127 2.15 16.68 1.69
C ILE A 127 0.79 17.41 1.80
N PRO A 128 -0.35 16.71 1.90
CA PRO A 128 -1.64 17.38 2.08
C PRO A 128 -1.71 18.21 3.37
N GLY A 129 -1.11 17.73 4.46
CA GLY A 129 -1.05 18.43 5.74
C GLY A 129 -0.24 19.73 5.65
N MET A 130 0.91 19.72 4.97
CA MET A 130 1.72 20.93 4.72
C MET A 130 0.94 21.99 3.96
N ILE A 131 0.25 21.58 2.88
CA ILE A 131 -0.59 22.49 2.09
C ILE A 131 -1.77 23.00 2.93
N GLY A 132 -2.39 22.11 3.70
CA GLY A 132 -3.47 22.44 4.61
C GLY A 132 -3.09 23.42 5.72
N LYS A 133 -1.84 23.41 6.22
CA LYS A 133 -1.35 24.40 7.19
C LYS A 133 -1.51 25.84 6.71
N VAL A 134 -1.37 26.07 5.41
CA VAL A 134 -1.45 27.40 4.80
C VAL A 134 -2.86 27.69 4.30
N CYS A 135 -3.56 26.68 3.78
CA CYS A 135 -4.80 26.88 3.01
C CYS A 135 -6.07 26.31 3.69
N GLY A 136 -5.94 25.65 4.84
CA GLY A 136 -7.05 25.05 5.58
C GLY A 136 -7.44 23.63 5.14
N PHE A 137 -8.38 23.04 5.88
CA PHE A 137 -8.75 21.62 5.78
C PHE A 137 -9.32 21.22 4.40
N ASN A 138 -10.18 22.05 3.80
CA ASN A 138 -10.77 21.74 2.49
C ASN A 138 -9.71 21.68 1.38
N VAL A 139 -8.70 22.55 1.43
CA VAL A 139 -7.62 22.52 0.44
C VAL A 139 -6.71 21.31 0.70
N ALA A 140 -6.47 20.95 1.96
CA ALA A 140 -5.75 19.72 2.31
C ALA A 140 -6.43 18.46 1.75
N GLN A 141 -7.76 18.35 1.87
CA GLN A 141 -8.54 17.24 1.32
C GLN A 141 -8.48 17.17 -0.21
N THR A 142 -8.54 18.33 -0.88
CA THR A 142 -8.35 18.42 -2.33
C THR A 142 -6.92 18.01 -2.72
N SER A 143 -5.92 18.47 -1.97
CA SER A 143 -4.52 18.11 -2.19
C SER A 143 -4.28 16.62 -2.03
N LEU A 144 -4.91 15.98 -1.03
CA LEU A 144 -4.85 14.54 -0.82
C LEU A 144 -5.43 13.78 -2.02
N LEU A 145 -6.62 14.19 -2.50
CA LEU A 145 -7.23 13.63 -3.71
C LEU A 145 -6.30 13.74 -4.93
N VAL A 146 -5.74 14.93 -5.18
CA VAL A 146 -4.83 15.18 -6.31
C VAL A 146 -3.55 14.34 -6.18
N TRP A 147 -3.00 14.25 -4.97
CA TRP A 147 -1.79 13.46 -4.69
C TRP A 147 -2.01 11.97 -5.00
N ILE A 148 -3.14 11.41 -4.57
CA ILE A 148 -3.50 10.01 -4.85
C ILE A 148 -3.75 9.78 -6.34
N ILE A 149 -4.44 10.69 -7.04
CA ILE A 149 -4.63 10.60 -8.50
C ILE A 149 -3.28 10.63 -9.22
N LEU A 150 -2.34 11.47 -8.79
CA LEU A 150 -0.99 11.52 -9.34
C LEU A 150 -0.26 10.18 -9.15
N GLY A 151 -0.33 9.58 -7.96
CA GLY A 151 0.27 8.27 -7.69
C GLY A 151 -0.33 7.16 -8.56
N LEU A 152 -1.65 7.11 -8.72
CA LEU A 152 -2.34 6.16 -9.60
C LEU A 152 -1.98 6.36 -11.07
N PHE A 153 -1.88 7.61 -11.52
CA PHE A 153 -1.43 7.94 -12.87
C PHE A 153 0.00 7.45 -13.14
N LEU A 154 0.92 7.69 -12.20
CA LEU A 154 2.29 7.18 -12.28
C LEU A 154 2.34 5.65 -12.30
N LEU A 155 1.47 4.98 -11.53
CA LEU A 155 1.36 3.52 -11.50
C LEU A 155 0.92 2.97 -12.86
N ILE A 156 -0.11 3.55 -13.47
CA ILE A 156 -0.60 3.14 -14.80
C ILE A 156 0.51 3.23 -15.83
N ILE A 157 1.25 4.34 -15.86
CA ILE A 157 2.37 4.50 -16.80
C ILE A 157 3.49 3.50 -16.49
N SER A 158 3.78 3.23 -15.21
CA SER A 158 4.79 2.25 -14.80
C SER A 158 4.42 0.85 -15.29
N LEU A 159 3.16 0.44 -15.12
CA LEU A 159 2.65 -0.85 -15.58
C LEU A 159 2.62 -0.93 -17.11
N TYR A 160 2.23 0.13 -17.82
CA TYR A 160 2.29 0.20 -19.27
C TYR A 160 3.71 -0.05 -19.79
N LYS A 161 4.73 0.57 -19.16
CA LYS A 161 6.14 0.31 -19.45
C LYS A 161 6.57 -1.12 -19.12
N TRP A 162 6.09 -1.68 -18.02
CA TRP A 162 6.45 -3.03 -17.59
C TRP A 162 5.87 -4.13 -18.50
N VAL A 163 4.64 -3.95 -18.98
CA VAL A 163 4.01 -4.86 -19.95
C VAL A 163 4.71 -4.76 -21.32
N ASN A 164 5.25 -3.58 -21.65
CA ASN A 164 6.06 -3.33 -22.84
C ASN A 164 5.30 -3.68 -24.15
N LYS A 165 4.06 -3.19 -24.27
CA LYS A 165 3.23 -3.28 -25.47
C LYS A 165 2.72 -1.89 -25.83
N GLN A 166 2.98 -1.43 -27.05
CA GLN A 166 2.52 -0.13 -27.53
C GLN A 166 1.09 -0.25 -28.06
N ASN A 167 0.11 -0.08 -27.18
CA ASN A 167 -1.31 -0.12 -27.53
C ASN A 167 -2.12 0.71 -26.53
N GLY A 168 -2.86 1.73 -26.99
CA GLY A 168 -3.68 2.58 -26.13
C GLY A 168 -4.70 1.83 -25.28
N TYR A 169 -5.31 0.75 -25.78
CA TYR A 169 -6.24 -0.10 -25.01
C TYR A 169 -5.61 -0.68 -23.73
N LEU A 170 -4.28 -0.79 -23.69
CA LEU A 170 -3.58 -1.27 -22.49
C LEU A 170 -3.79 -0.32 -21.30
N PHE A 171 -3.95 0.99 -21.51
CA PHE A 171 -4.27 1.92 -20.42
C PHE A 171 -5.61 1.58 -19.77
N LEU A 172 -6.64 1.30 -20.60
CA LEU A 172 -7.95 0.90 -20.11
C LEU A 172 -7.90 -0.46 -19.42
N LEU A 173 -7.21 -1.44 -20.00
CA LEU A 173 -7.02 -2.75 -19.37
C LEU A 173 -6.35 -2.62 -18.00
N ILE A 174 -5.28 -1.82 -17.89
CA ILE A 174 -4.57 -1.60 -16.63
C ILE A 174 -5.53 -1.01 -15.59
N VAL A 175 -6.24 0.08 -15.91
CA VAL A 175 -7.17 0.71 -14.96
C VAL A 175 -8.29 -0.24 -14.57
N PHE A 176 -8.89 -0.91 -15.53
CA PHE A 176 -9.98 -1.83 -15.30
C PHE A 176 -9.57 -3.01 -14.41
N ALA A 177 -8.43 -3.63 -14.71
CA ALA A 177 -7.87 -4.70 -13.89
C ALA A 177 -7.45 -4.19 -12.51
N LEU A 178 -6.88 -2.99 -12.38
CA LEU A 178 -6.57 -2.41 -11.08
C LEU A 178 -7.82 -2.19 -10.23
N ILE A 179 -8.93 -1.73 -10.81
CA ILE A 179 -10.19 -1.51 -10.08
C ILE A 179 -10.82 -2.85 -9.70
N LEU A 180 -10.97 -3.77 -10.65
CA LEU A 180 -11.67 -5.04 -10.42
C LEU A 180 -10.83 -6.11 -9.73
N PHE A 181 -9.53 -5.91 -9.58
CA PHE A 181 -8.72 -6.91 -8.91
C PHE A 181 -9.12 -7.03 -7.43
N SER A 182 -9.55 -8.23 -7.14
CA SER A 182 -9.79 -8.76 -5.81
C SER A 182 -9.28 -10.19 -5.83
N PRO A 183 -8.78 -10.75 -4.71
CA PRO A 183 -8.89 -12.19 -4.51
C PRO A 183 -10.34 -12.62 -4.75
N PHE A 184 -10.62 -13.89 -4.98
CA PHE A 184 -11.99 -14.43 -5.03
C PHE A 184 -12.68 -14.43 -3.65
N ILE A 185 -12.30 -13.49 -2.78
CA ILE A 185 -12.74 -13.35 -1.40
C ILE A 185 -14.25 -13.17 -1.33
N TYR A 186 -14.87 -12.30 -2.14
CA TYR A 186 -16.32 -12.08 -2.08
C TYR A 186 -17.17 -13.32 -2.42
N PRO A 187 -17.01 -13.98 -3.60
CA PRO A 187 -17.81 -15.16 -3.90
C PRO A 187 -17.56 -16.30 -2.90
N LEU A 188 -16.31 -16.49 -2.46
CA LEU A 188 -15.99 -17.53 -1.48
C LEU A 188 -16.45 -17.19 -0.07
N ASN A 189 -16.50 -15.92 0.30
CA ASN A 189 -17.05 -15.48 1.58
C ASN A 189 -18.57 -15.70 1.60
N GLY A 190 -19.26 -15.51 0.47
CA GLY A 190 -20.68 -15.89 0.34
C GLY A 190 -20.92 -17.39 0.48
N ILE A 191 -20.07 -18.24 -0.11
CA ILE A 191 -20.12 -19.70 0.06
C ILE A 191 -19.85 -20.08 1.52
N TYR A 192 -18.79 -19.51 2.11
CA TYR A 192 -18.44 -19.73 3.51
C TYR A 192 -19.57 -19.33 4.47
N GLY A 193 -20.24 -18.21 4.20
CA GLY A 193 -21.40 -17.74 4.96
C GLY A 193 -22.57 -18.71 4.98
N ASN A 194 -22.77 -19.47 3.90
CA ASN A 194 -23.79 -20.52 3.86
C ASN A 194 -23.36 -21.79 4.62
N TRP A 195 -22.07 -22.11 4.65
CA TRP A 195 -21.56 -23.31 5.32
C TRP A 195 -21.35 -23.14 6.82
N VAL A 196 -20.93 -21.95 7.25
CA VAL A 196 -20.58 -21.64 8.65
C VAL A 196 -21.22 -20.31 9.08
N PRO A 197 -22.56 -20.20 9.06
CA PRO A 197 -23.26 -18.94 9.30
C PRO A 197 -23.01 -18.33 10.68
N TRP A 198 -22.64 -19.14 11.68
CA TRP A 198 -22.34 -18.66 13.04
C TRP A 198 -20.95 -18.01 13.18
N ASP A 199 -19.98 -18.35 12.32
CA ASP A 199 -18.63 -17.77 12.31
C ASP A 199 -18.43 -16.77 11.16
N TYR A 200 -19.32 -16.80 10.18
CA TYR A 200 -19.37 -15.81 9.12
C TYR A 200 -19.49 -14.40 9.68
N ASN A 201 -18.55 -13.54 9.30
CA ASN A 201 -18.51 -12.17 9.79
C ASN A 201 -18.72 -11.19 8.65
N THR A 202 -19.93 -10.67 8.51
CA THR A 202 -20.14 -9.41 7.80
C THR A 202 -19.81 -8.26 8.74
N MET A 203 -18.55 -7.84 8.81
CA MET A 203 -18.24 -6.52 9.37
C MET A 203 -18.75 -5.44 8.40
N GLY A 204 -20.06 -5.18 8.41
CA GLY A 204 -20.74 -4.07 7.74
C GLY A 204 -20.19 -3.74 6.35
N GLU A 205 -19.81 -2.47 6.15
CA GLU A 205 -19.30 -1.94 4.87
C GLU A 205 -18.02 -2.62 4.33
N MET A 206 -17.28 -3.36 5.16
CA MET A 206 -15.98 -3.91 4.76
C MET A 206 -16.07 -5.24 4.00
N GLY A 207 -17.14 -6.05 4.18
CA GLY A 207 -17.53 -7.23 3.36
C GLY A 207 -16.51 -8.37 3.13
N GLU A 208 -15.23 -8.18 3.46
CA GLU A 208 -14.10 -9.03 3.08
C GLU A 208 -13.51 -9.81 4.25
N TRP A 209 -14.09 -9.69 5.43
CA TRP A 209 -13.72 -10.51 6.58
C TRP A 209 -14.33 -11.89 6.40
N PHE A 210 -13.48 -12.92 6.38
CA PHE A 210 -13.94 -14.30 6.18
C PHE A 210 -14.59 -14.86 7.44
N SER A 211 -13.92 -14.73 8.58
CA SER A 211 -14.31 -15.39 9.83
C SER A 211 -14.18 -14.40 11.00
N LYS A 212 -15.18 -14.41 11.88
CA LYS A 212 -15.16 -13.61 13.11
C LYS A 212 -14.07 -14.10 14.04
N SER A 213 -13.91 -15.42 14.12
CA SER A 213 -12.98 -16.07 15.02
C SER A 213 -11.54 -15.97 14.53
N LEU A 214 -11.29 -16.11 13.22
CA LEU A 214 -9.93 -16.07 12.66
C LEU A 214 -9.46 -14.66 12.26
N LYS A 215 -10.38 -13.71 12.04
CA LYS A 215 -10.10 -12.34 11.57
C LYS A 215 -9.19 -12.31 10.34
N LEU A 216 -9.50 -13.13 9.34
CA LEU A 216 -8.70 -13.23 8.12
C LEU A 216 -9.33 -12.41 7.00
N GLN A 217 -8.49 -11.62 6.31
CA GLN A 217 -8.90 -10.82 5.17
C GLN A 217 -7.73 -10.64 4.18
N TYR A 218 -8.04 -10.85 2.89
CA TYR A 218 -7.22 -10.38 1.77
C TYR A 218 -7.97 -9.31 0.99
N THR A 219 -7.48 -8.09 1.10
CA THR A 219 -8.23 -6.89 0.71
C THR A 219 -8.24 -6.68 -0.81
N SER A 220 -9.39 -6.35 -1.38
CA SER A 220 -9.51 -5.96 -2.79
C SER A 220 -8.90 -4.57 -3.06
N ASN A 221 -8.56 -4.25 -4.30
CA ASN A 221 -8.00 -2.94 -4.62
C ASN A 221 -8.99 -1.78 -4.38
N ILE A 222 -10.29 -2.00 -4.57
CA ILE A 222 -11.34 -1.02 -4.23
C ILE A 222 -11.31 -0.72 -2.74
N SER A 223 -11.30 -1.75 -1.90
CA SER A 223 -11.24 -1.60 -0.44
C SER A 223 -9.92 -0.98 0.01
N LEU A 224 -8.80 -1.34 -0.64
CA LEU A 224 -7.50 -0.74 -0.37
C LEU A 224 -7.52 0.77 -0.60
N LEU A 225 -8.11 1.26 -1.69
CA LEU A 225 -8.22 2.70 -1.94
C LEU A 225 -9.26 3.38 -1.03
N ARG A 226 -10.36 2.71 -0.69
CA ARG A 226 -11.44 3.31 0.11
C ARG A 226 -11.14 3.39 1.61
N PHE A 227 -10.40 2.43 2.16
CA PHE A 227 -10.14 2.33 3.60
C PHE A 227 -8.68 2.60 3.96
N VAL A 228 -7.71 2.17 3.14
CA VAL A 228 -6.28 2.21 3.47
C VAL A 228 -5.43 2.79 2.33
N PHE A 229 -5.92 3.84 1.68
CA PHE A 229 -5.21 4.55 0.62
C PHE A 229 -3.76 4.94 0.98
N PRO A 230 -3.39 5.29 2.24
CA PRO A 230 -2.00 5.64 2.57
C PRO A 230 -1.01 4.52 2.31
N GLN A 231 -1.49 3.27 2.30
CA GLN A 231 -0.68 2.08 2.10
C GLN A 231 -0.71 1.63 0.64
N PHE A 232 -1.87 1.76 -0.02
CA PHE A 232 -2.11 1.15 -1.33
C PHE A 232 -1.21 1.69 -2.45
N VAL A 233 -1.30 2.99 -2.73
CA VAL A 233 -0.67 3.59 -3.93
C VAL A 233 0.86 3.59 -3.84
N PRO A 234 1.49 3.97 -2.71
CA PRO A 234 2.93 3.90 -2.55
C PRO A 234 3.47 2.46 -2.70
N VAL A 235 2.80 1.47 -2.11
CA VAL A 235 3.20 0.06 -2.20
C VAL A 235 3.06 -0.46 -3.63
N ALA A 236 1.95 -0.18 -4.31
CA ALA A 236 1.75 -0.59 -5.70
C ALA A 236 2.81 0.03 -6.62
N LEU A 237 3.17 1.30 -6.41
CA LEU A 237 4.26 1.95 -7.13
C LEU A 237 5.61 1.28 -6.87
N SER A 238 5.97 1.02 -5.60
CA SER A 238 7.22 0.33 -5.27
C SER A 238 7.28 -1.09 -5.85
N VAL A 239 6.19 -1.86 -5.79
CA VAL A 239 6.09 -3.18 -6.44
C VAL A 239 6.31 -3.04 -7.95
N SER A 240 5.63 -2.10 -8.62
CA SER A 240 5.79 -1.88 -10.07
C SER A 240 7.22 -1.48 -10.44
N LEU A 241 7.86 -0.63 -9.64
CA LEU A 241 9.22 -0.16 -9.85
C LEU A 241 10.22 -1.28 -9.63
N TRP A 242 10.03 -2.11 -8.61
CA TRP A 242 10.82 -3.31 -8.39
C TRP A 242 10.66 -4.31 -9.52
N LEU A 243 9.44 -4.63 -9.96
CA LEU A 243 9.22 -5.60 -11.05
C LEU A 243 9.88 -5.20 -12.37
N ARG A 244 9.88 -3.89 -12.70
CA ARG A 244 10.61 -3.35 -13.86
C ARG A 244 12.12 -3.51 -13.74
N ASN A 245 12.64 -3.49 -12.52
CA ASN A 245 14.07 -3.48 -12.23
C ASN A 245 14.50 -4.71 -11.42
N ARG A 246 13.77 -5.83 -11.50
CA ARG A 246 13.90 -6.91 -10.49
C ARG A 246 15.32 -7.44 -10.37
N LYS A 247 16.04 -7.54 -11.50
CA LYS A 247 17.44 -8.02 -11.55
C LYS A 247 18.48 -6.95 -11.23
N ASN A 248 18.06 -5.69 -11.09
CA ASN A 248 18.94 -4.59 -10.73
C ASN A 248 18.97 -4.43 -9.20
N TYR A 249 19.66 -5.37 -8.54
CA TYR A 249 19.80 -5.42 -7.08
C TYR A 249 20.35 -4.14 -6.45
N GLN A 250 21.04 -3.31 -7.24
CA GLN A 250 21.69 -2.08 -6.78
C GLN A 250 20.73 -1.09 -6.11
N PHE A 251 19.45 -1.11 -6.49
CA PHE A 251 18.45 -0.13 -6.05
C PHE A 251 17.30 -0.76 -5.24
N TRP A 252 17.46 -2.00 -4.80
CA TRP A 252 16.42 -2.67 -4.02
C TRP A 252 16.13 -1.94 -2.70
N GLY A 253 17.17 -1.47 -2.00
CA GLY A 253 16.99 -0.67 -0.78
C GLY A 253 16.27 0.66 -1.02
N LEU A 254 16.55 1.33 -2.15
CA LEU A 254 15.89 2.57 -2.56
C LEU A 254 14.39 2.37 -2.77
N ILE A 255 13.97 1.22 -3.31
CA ILE A 255 12.55 0.96 -3.57
C ILE A 255 11.80 0.62 -2.27
N LEU A 256 12.49 -0.07 -1.36
CA LEU A 256 11.91 -0.62 -0.15
C LEU A 256 11.80 0.41 0.99
N ALA A 257 12.80 1.27 1.16
CA ALA A 257 12.90 2.20 2.29
C ALA A 257 11.69 3.13 2.52
N PRO A 258 11.10 3.80 1.52
CA PRO A 258 10.02 4.76 1.77
C PRO A 258 8.76 4.08 2.31
N ILE A 259 8.55 2.80 1.99
CA ILE A 259 7.35 2.04 2.39
C ILE A 259 7.23 1.94 3.90
N ILE A 260 8.32 2.02 4.68
CA ILE A 260 8.27 1.96 6.15
C ILE A 260 7.31 3.00 6.74
N LEU A 261 7.28 4.23 6.17
CA LEU A 261 6.45 5.33 6.66
C LEU A 261 5.03 5.33 6.07
N TYR A 262 4.82 4.67 4.92
CA TYR A 262 3.49 4.49 4.32
C TYR A 262 2.75 3.25 4.87
N SER A 263 3.48 2.18 5.19
CA SER A 263 2.98 0.98 5.88
C SER A 263 4.14 0.06 6.27
N THR A 264 4.41 -0.05 7.57
CA THR A 264 5.46 -0.96 8.07
C THR A 264 5.14 -2.43 7.78
N PHE A 265 3.86 -2.84 7.76
CA PHE A 265 3.48 -4.20 7.37
C PHE A 265 3.70 -4.46 5.88
N ALA A 266 3.32 -3.52 5.00
CA ALA A 266 3.56 -3.70 3.57
C ALA A 266 5.08 -3.67 3.25
N PHE A 267 5.87 -2.93 4.03
CA PHE A 267 7.34 -3.02 3.98
C PHE A 267 7.82 -4.44 4.28
N ILE A 268 7.35 -5.07 5.36
CA ILE A 268 7.69 -6.46 5.68
C ILE A 268 7.30 -7.39 4.52
N GLY A 269 6.09 -7.23 3.99
CA GLY A 269 5.59 -8.06 2.88
C GLY A 269 6.46 -7.95 1.63
N LEU A 270 6.84 -6.73 1.25
CA LEU A 270 7.69 -6.48 0.08
C LEU A 270 9.13 -6.95 0.34
N ALA A 271 9.66 -6.74 1.54
CA ALA A 271 10.99 -7.20 1.93
C ALA A 271 11.12 -8.72 1.86
N VAL A 272 10.14 -9.47 2.41
CA VAL A 272 10.10 -10.94 2.37
C VAL A 272 9.95 -11.43 0.93
N LEU A 273 9.08 -10.79 0.14
CA LEU A 273 8.90 -11.13 -1.27
C LEU A 273 10.20 -10.93 -2.08
N MET A 274 10.87 -9.80 -1.89
CA MET A 274 12.17 -9.51 -2.51
C MET A 274 13.23 -10.53 -2.05
N LEU A 275 13.26 -10.89 -0.77
CA LEU A 275 14.18 -11.88 -0.22
C LEU A 275 13.97 -13.27 -0.84
N PHE A 276 12.73 -13.74 -0.97
CA PHE A 276 12.45 -15.03 -1.64
C PHE A 276 12.91 -15.03 -3.10
N ILE A 277 12.76 -13.91 -3.81
CA ILE A 277 13.27 -13.78 -5.17
C ILE A 277 14.80 -13.76 -5.20
N LEU A 278 15.46 -13.09 -4.26
CA LEU A 278 16.91 -13.10 -4.14
C LEU A 278 17.43 -14.52 -3.88
N ILE A 279 16.81 -15.24 -2.94
CA ILE A 279 17.15 -16.63 -2.62
C ILE A 279 16.97 -17.50 -3.86
N TYR A 280 15.84 -17.40 -4.56
CA TYR A 280 15.62 -18.12 -5.81
C TYR A 280 16.71 -17.82 -6.85
N ASP A 281 17.03 -16.53 -7.03
CA ASP A 281 18.03 -16.09 -8.00
C ASP A 281 19.46 -16.54 -7.62
N CYS A 282 19.76 -16.81 -6.34
CA CYS A 282 21.02 -17.43 -5.92
C CYS A 282 21.18 -18.88 -6.42
N PHE A 283 20.06 -19.60 -6.58
CA PHE A 283 20.05 -20.97 -7.10
C PHE A 283 19.84 -21.05 -8.62
N ASP A 284 19.49 -19.93 -9.28
CA ASP A 284 19.35 -19.85 -10.74
C ASP A 284 20.73 -19.86 -11.41
N LYS A 285 21.16 -21.05 -11.87
CA LYS A 285 22.44 -21.27 -12.57
C LYS A 285 22.64 -20.36 -13.80
N LYS A 286 21.57 -19.81 -14.38
CA LYS A 286 21.64 -18.93 -15.56
C LYS A 286 21.92 -17.47 -15.20
N ASN A 287 21.66 -17.04 -13.96
CA ASN A 287 21.76 -15.64 -13.56
C ASN A 287 22.31 -15.52 -12.13
N ALA A 288 23.59 -15.83 -11.95
CA ALA A 288 24.25 -15.68 -10.65
C ALA A 288 24.04 -14.26 -10.09
N VAL A 289 23.71 -14.20 -8.79
CA VAL A 289 23.56 -12.94 -8.07
C VAL A 289 24.91 -12.24 -7.97
N ASP A 290 24.98 -11.01 -8.48
CA ASP A 290 26.14 -10.15 -8.32
C ASP A 290 26.10 -9.48 -6.94
N TRP A 291 26.77 -10.10 -5.97
CA TRP A 291 26.85 -9.61 -4.60
C TRP A 291 27.46 -8.21 -4.48
N LYS A 292 28.29 -7.76 -5.44
CA LYS A 292 28.80 -6.38 -5.44
C LYS A 292 27.68 -5.38 -5.73
N LYS A 293 26.67 -5.76 -6.53
CA LYS A 293 25.46 -4.95 -6.73
C LYS A 293 24.55 -5.00 -5.53
N VAL A 294 24.46 -6.12 -4.82
CA VAL A 294 23.68 -6.23 -3.58
C VAL A 294 24.30 -5.34 -2.49
N PHE A 295 25.59 -5.52 -2.18
CA PHE A 295 26.33 -4.78 -1.17
C PHE A 295 27.00 -3.53 -1.75
N ASN A 296 26.19 -2.67 -2.36
CA ASN A 296 26.66 -1.41 -2.93
C ASN A 296 26.29 -0.21 -2.05
N ILE A 297 26.94 0.93 -2.28
CA ILE A 297 26.73 2.17 -1.51
C ILE A 297 25.26 2.63 -1.47
N VAL A 298 24.49 2.47 -2.55
CA VAL A 298 23.06 2.84 -2.59
C VAL A 298 22.25 2.00 -1.62
N ASN A 299 22.47 0.68 -1.57
CA ASN A 299 21.77 -0.20 -0.64
C ASN A 299 22.22 0.00 0.80
N ILE A 300 23.51 0.25 1.06
CA ILE A 300 24.03 0.56 2.40
C ILE A 300 23.41 1.85 2.93
N LEU A 301 23.39 2.90 2.11
CA LEU A 301 22.77 4.17 2.48
C LEU A 301 21.25 4.06 2.64
N SER A 302 20.60 3.24 1.82
CA SER A 302 19.17 2.94 2.00
C SER A 302 18.90 2.17 3.28
N LEU A 303 19.79 1.24 3.67
CA LEU A 303 19.70 0.53 4.94
C LEU A 303 19.84 1.48 6.13
N LEU A 304 20.76 2.44 6.08
CA LEU A 304 20.88 3.48 7.10
C LEU A 304 19.56 4.27 7.25
N LEU A 305 18.96 4.68 6.14
CA LEU A 305 17.64 5.34 6.15
C LEU A 305 16.56 4.43 6.76
N MET A 306 16.50 3.16 6.35
CA MET A 306 15.54 2.20 6.87
C MET A 306 15.66 2.01 8.38
N ILE A 307 16.89 1.91 8.90
CA ILE A 307 17.14 1.79 10.34
C ILE A 307 16.53 2.98 11.08
N VAL A 308 16.75 4.21 10.62
CA VAL A 308 16.22 5.41 11.30
C VAL A 308 14.69 5.46 11.24
N LEU A 309 14.09 5.13 10.09
CA LEU A 309 12.62 5.06 9.97
C LEU A 309 12.02 3.95 10.85
N LEU A 310 12.65 2.78 10.92
CA LEU A 310 12.23 1.68 11.78
C LEU A 310 12.40 2.01 13.26
N LEU A 311 13.46 2.72 13.65
CA LEU A 311 13.64 3.18 15.02
C LEU A 311 12.53 4.16 15.45
N TYR A 312 12.08 5.04 14.54
CA TYR A 312 10.95 5.92 14.80
C TYR A 312 9.63 5.15 15.02
N ILE A 313 9.35 4.12 14.19
CA ILE A 313 8.15 3.28 14.35
C ILE A 313 8.26 2.37 15.58
N SER A 314 9.44 1.80 15.85
CA SER A 314 9.65 0.87 16.96
C SER A 314 9.47 1.53 18.32
N CYS A 315 9.68 2.84 18.42
CA CYS A 315 9.35 3.61 19.62
C CYS A 315 7.87 3.47 20.03
N ASN A 316 6.94 3.30 19.09
CA ASN A 316 5.54 2.98 19.40
C ASN A 316 5.39 1.52 19.87
N ILE A 317 6.02 0.58 19.17
CA ILE A 317 5.89 -0.86 19.46
C ILE A 317 6.39 -1.18 20.87
N PHE A 318 7.54 -0.62 21.25
CA PHE A 318 8.21 -0.92 22.52
C PHE A 318 7.71 -0.10 23.72
N GLN A 319 6.79 0.86 23.53
CA GLN A 319 6.27 1.61 24.66
C GLN A 319 5.37 0.73 25.55
N PRO A 320 5.25 1.02 26.86
CA PRO A 320 4.35 0.28 27.74
C PRO A 320 2.88 0.42 27.31
N LYS A 321 2.21 -0.72 27.08
CA LYS A 321 0.77 -0.82 26.76
C LYS A 321 0.06 -1.77 27.74
N PRO A 322 -1.22 -1.53 28.12
CA PRO A 322 -2.06 -2.44 28.90
C PRO A 322 -2.10 -3.83 28.26
N VAL A 323 -2.25 -4.88 29.07
CA VAL A 323 -2.12 -6.28 28.63
C VAL A 323 -3.10 -6.64 27.50
N ASP A 324 -4.29 -6.05 27.50
CA ASP A 324 -5.36 -6.27 26.52
C ASP A 324 -5.17 -5.45 25.22
N GLU A 325 -4.26 -4.46 25.25
CA GLU A 325 -3.97 -3.53 24.15
C GLU A 325 -2.56 -3.72 23.59
N LYS A 326 -1.83 -4.72 24.10
CA LYS A 326 -0.53 -5.12 23.54
C LYS A 326 -0.76 -5.67 22.14
N MET A 327 0.03 -5.19 21.18
CA MET A 327 0.18 -5.78 19.85
C MET A 327 0.85 -7.16 19.99
N LYS A 328 0.07 -8.16 20.41
CA LYS A 328 0.55 -9.52 20.63
C LYS A 328 0.65 -10.22 19.27
N PHE A 329 1.81 -10.82 19.06
CA PHE A 329 1.99 -11.82 18.02
C PHE A 329 1.56 -13.18 18.58
N THR A 330 0.66 -13.86 17.90
CA THR A 330 0.17 -15.18 18.31
C THR A 330 -0.03 -16.08 17.09
N PHE A 331 0.07 -17.39 17.29
CA PHE A 331 -0.31 -18.36 16.27
C PHE A 331 -1.81 -18.63 16.37
N ILE A 332 -2.47 -18.67 15.21
CA ILE A 332 -3.90 -18.96 15.11
C ILE A 332 -4.08 -20.47 14.96
N ASP A 333 -4.98 -21.05 15.75
CA ASP A 333 -5.45 -22.41 15.51
C ASP A 333 -6.43 -22.43 14.31
N VAL A 334 -5.86 -22.51 13.11
CA VAL A 334 -6.64 -22.62 11.87
C VAL A 334 -7.39 -23.95 11.76
N TRP A 335 -7.02 -24.96 12.56
CA TRP A 335 -7.59 -26.31 12.47
C TRP A 335 -8.94 -26.44 13.16
N SER A 336 -9.24 -25.62 14.15
CA SER A 336 -10.60 -25.50 14.70
C SER A 336 -11.56 -24.84 13.70
N HIS A 337 -11.05 -24.13 12.70
CA HIS A 337 -11.82 -23.38 11.70
C HIS A 337 -11.42 -23.75 10.26
N LYS A 338 -11.27 -25.06 9.99
CA LYS A 338 -10.73 -25.60 8.72
C LYS A 338 -11.40 -25.01 7.48
N LEU A 339 -12.73 -24.88 7.50
CA LEU A 339 -13.47 -24.35 6.37
C LEU A 339 -13.08 -22.90 6.06
N GLY A 340 -12.98 -22.05 7.08
CA GLY A 340 -12.59 -20.64 6.90
C GLY A 340 -11.17 -20.49 6.36
N PHE A 341 -10.25 -21.33 6.85
CA PHE A 341 -8.90 -21.40 6.32
C PHE A 341 -8.90 -21.87 4.85
N ILE A 342 -9.54 -22.99 4.52
CA ILE A 342 -9.57 -23.55 3.17
C ILE A 342 -10.20 -22.57 2.17
N THR A 343 -11.32 -21.92 2.52
CA THR A 343 -11.98 -20.96 1.63
C THR A 343 -11.15 -19.69 1.41
N LEU A 344 -10.44 -19.22 2.44
CA LEU A 344 -9.49 -18.11 2.28
C LEU A 344 -8.34 -18.49 1.35
N GLN A 345 -7.74 -19.68 1.54
CA GLN A 345 -6.66 -20.17 0.69
C GLN A 345 -7.12 -20.30 -0.77
N ALA A 346 -8.31 -20.84 -1.00
CA ALA A 346 -8.92 -20.93 -2.33
C ALA A 346 -9.06 -19.55 -3.00
N SER A 347 -9.30 -18.48 -2.24
CA SER A 347 -9.55 -17.14 -2.77
C SER A 347 -8.41 -16.55 -3.59
N TRP A 348 -7.16 -16.81 -3.21
CA TRP A 348 -5.99 -16.39 -3.95
C TRP A 348 -5.44 -17.51 -4.84
N LEU A 349 -5.64 -18.78 -4.43
CA LEU A 349 -5.13 -19.93 -5.17
C LEU A 349 -5.79 -20.04 -6.55
N ILE A 350 -7.06 -19.66 -6.71
CA ILE A 350 -7.72 -19.62 -8.03
C ILE A 350 -6.93 -18.76 -9.01
N TRP A 351 -6.48 -17.56 -8.60
CA TRP A 351 -5.65 -16.72 -9.46
C TRP A 351 -4.33 -17.39 -9.84
N VAL A 352 -3.68 -18.05 -8.88
CA VAL A 352 -2.43 -18.78 -9.12
C VAL A 352 -2.65 -19.91 -10.13
N LEU A 353 -3.68 -20.74 -9.93
CA LEU A 353 -4.01 -21.85 -10.84
C LEU A 353 -4.28 -21.37 -12.28
N LEU A 354 -5.01 -20.26 -12.43
CA LEU A 354 -5.24 -19.66 -13.75
C LEU A 354 -3.91 -19.20 -14.38
N LEU A 355 -3.05 -18.51 -13.62
CA LEU A 355 -1.79 -17.99 -14.13
C LEU A 355 -0.75 -19.08 -14.44
N LEU A 356 -0.77 -20.21 -13.75
CA LEU A 356 0.21 -21.30 -13.93
C LEU A 356 0.31 -21.77 -15.39
N LYS A 357 -0.77 -21.68 -16.19
CA LYS A 357 -0.77 -22.03 -17.62
C LYS A 357 0.42 -21.39 -18.38
N HIS A 358 0.71 -20.12 -18.10
CA HIS A 358 1.75 -19.35 -18.80
C HIS A 358 2.86 -18.84 -17.88
N GLU A 359 2.71 -18.97 -16.56
CA GLU A 359 3.64 -18.44 -15.56
C GLU A 359 4.23 -19.53 -14.67
N TRP A 360 4.11 -20.82 -15.00
CA TRP A 360 4.67 -21.92 -14.18
C TRP A 360 6.19 -21.85 -13.95
N LYS A 361 6.95 -21.15 -14.80
CA LYS A 361 8.40 -20.92 -14.59
C LYS A 361 8.70 -19.63 -13.82
N ASN A 362 7.68 -18.84 -13.48
CA ASN A 362 7.87 -17.52 -12.91
C ASN A 362 8.01 -17.61 -11.38
N PRO A 363 9.20 -17.31 -10.81
CA PRO A 363 9.42 -17.38 -9.36
C PRO A 363 8.53 -16.42 -8.56
N LEU A 364 8.02 -15.36 -9.18
CA LEU A 364 7.13 -14.38 -8.55
C LEU A 364 5.83 -15.01 -8.06
N ILE A 365 5.26 -15.97 -8.81
CA ILE A 365 4.03 -16.65 -8.40
C ILE A 365 4.27 -17.50 -7.16
N TYR A 366 5.35 -18.27 -7.15
CA TYR A 366 5.67 -19.15 -6.02
C TYR A 366 6.00 -18.34 -4.76
N ALA A 367 6.83 -17.30 -4.89
CA ALA A 367 7.16 -16.42 -3.76
C ALA A 367 5.91 -15.74 -3.18
N SER A 368 5.02 -15.24 -4.05
CA SER A 368 3.74 -14.65 -3.63
C SER A 368 2.84 -15.69 -2.96
N SER A 369 2.77 -16.91 -3.51
CA SER A 369 1.96 -18.01 -2.97
C SER A 369 2.44 -18.46 -1.59
N ILE A 370 3.75 -18.54 -1.36
CA ILE A 370 4.32 -18.89 -0.05
C ILE A 370 3.92 -17.85 1.00
N ILE A 371 4.00 -16.55 0.68
CA ILE A 371 3.60 -15.48 1.61
C ILE A 371 2.10 -15.60 1.94
N LEU A 372 1.25 -15.70 0.91
CA LEU A 372 -0.20 -15.82 1.11
C LEU A 372 -0.57 -17.10 1.85
N PHE A 373 0.14 -18.20 1.64
CA PHE A 373 -0.11 -19.43 2.38
C PHE A 373 0.24 -19.30 3.87
N LEU A 374 1.39 -18.69 4.18
CA LEU A 374 1.92 -18.62 5.55
C LEU A 374 1.26 -17.58 6.45
N LEU A 375 0.77 -16.47 5.88
CA LEU A 375 0.22 -15.37 6.67
C LEU A 375 -0.95 -15.79 7.60
N PRO A 376 -1.94 -16.58 7.17
CA PRO A 376 -3.11 -16.92 7.98
C PRO A 376 -2.82 -17.77 9.23
N PHE A 377 -1.59 -18.29 9.39
CA PHE A 377 -1.19 -18.99 10.61
C PHE A 377 -0.84 -18.04 11.77
N CYS A 378 -0.75 -16.74 11.51
CA CYS A 378 -0.28 -15.74 12.45
C CYS A 378 -1.32 -14.63 12.64
N GLU A 379 -1.44 -14.12 13.86
CA GLU A 379 -2.20 -12.92 14.21
C GLU A 379 -1.27 -11.86 14.80
N TYR A 380 -1.47 -10.61 14.36
CA TYR A 380 -0.86 -9.45 15.01
C TYR A 380 -1.82 -8.26 15.00
N GLY A 381 -2.07 -7.71 16.19
CA GLY A 381 -2.96 -6.56 16.38
C GLY A 381 -4.44 -6.94 16.44
N ALA A 382 -5.29 -5.98 16.81
CA ALA A 382 -6.71 -6.23 17.12
C ALA A 382 -7.50 -6.82 15.95
N ALA A 383 -7.18 -6.38 14.73
CA ALA A 383 -7.83 -6.78 13.49
C ALA A 383 -6.95 -7.71 12.64
N ASN A 384 -5.86 -8.28 13.18
CA ASN A 384 -4.90 -9.06 12.38
C ASN A 384 -4.34 -8.29 11.16
N ASP A 385 -3.77 -7.11 11.41
CA ASP A 385 -3.15 -6.27 10.37
C ASP A 385 -2.02 -6.99 9.62
N LEU A 386 -1.40 -8.00 10.24
CA LEU A 386 -0.37 -8.81 9.59
C LEU A 386 -0.91 -9.46 8.31
N VAL A 387 -1.99 -10.22 8.40
CA VAL A 387 -2.59 -10.92 7.24
C VAL A 387 -3.07 -9.92 6.19
N MET A 388 -3.71 -8.82 6.63
CA MET A 388 -4.27 -7.83 5.73
C MET A 388 -3.24 -6.99 4.98
N ARG A 389 -2.17 -6.55 5.67
CA ARG A 389 -1.26 -5.52 5.15
C ARG A 389 0.04 -6.09 4.61
N VAL A 390 0.55 -7.18 5.20
CA VAL A 390 1.75 -7.88 4.68
C VAL A 390 1.44 -8.60 3.36
N SER A 391 0.19 -8.97 3.11
CA SER A 391 -0.24 -9.64 1.87
C SER A 391 -0.31 -8.71 0.65
N ILE A 392 -0.41 -7.39 0.86
CA ILE A 392 -0.61 -6.40 -0.23
C ILE A 392 0.42 -6.57 -1.36
N PRO A 393 1.74 -6.62 -1.11
CA PRO A 393 2.73 -6.75 -2.20
C PRO A 393 2.59 -8.04 -3.02
N ALA A 394 2.30 -9.17 -2.36
CA ALA A 394 2.08 -10.46 -3.04
C ALA A 394 0.82 -10.43 -3.93
N LEU A 395 -0.27 -9.83 -3.42
CA LEU A 395 -1.50 -9.62 -4.19
C LEU A 395 -1.29 -8.66 -5.37
N MET A 396 -0.49 -7.60 -5.20
CA MET A 396 -0.12 -6.70 -6.31
C MET A 396 0.67 -7.43 -7.40
N VAL A 397 1.59 -8.32 -7.04
CA VAL A 397 2.32 -9.14 -8.03
C VAL A 397 1.36 -10.01 -8.82
N ILE A 398 0.41 -10.69 -8.16
CA ILE A 398 -0.61 -11.51 -8.84
C ILE A 398 -1.44 -10.62 -9.78
N ASN A 399 -1.93 -9.47 -9.31
CA ASN A 399 -2.68 -8.52 -10.12
C ASN A 399 -1.90 -8.08 -11.37
N PHE A 400 -0.66 -7.66 -11.19
CA PHE A 400 0.16 -7.19 -12.31
C PHE A 400 0.43 -8.32 -13.30
N LEU A 401 0.64 -9.56 -12.83
CA LEU A 401 0.74 -10.72 -13.71
C LEU A 401 -0.57 -10.98 -14.48
N VAL A 402 -1.75 -10.82 -13.88
CA VAL A 402 -3.04 -10.89 -14.60
C VAL A 402 -3.08 -9.86 -15.72
N ILE A 403 -2.76 -8.59 -15.43
CA ILE A 403 -2.68 -7.52 -16.44
C ILE A 403 -1.76 -7.90 -17.59
N LYS A 404 -0.53 -8.34 -17.26
CA LYS A 404 0.49 -8.70 -18.23
C LYS A 404 0.07 -9.90 -19.09
N ASN A 405 -0.58 -10.89 -18.49
CA ASN A 405 -1.03 -12.09 -19.19
C ASN A 405 -2.19 -11.78 -20.14
N ILE A 406 -3.21 -11.03 -19.71
CA ILE A 406 -4.29 -10.59 -20.60
C ILE A 406 -3.70 -9.82 -21.79
N ALA A 407 -2.83 -8.84 -21.54
CA ALA A 407 -2.22 -8.04 -22.59
C ALA A 407 -1.36 -8.85 -23.58
N ASN A 408 -0.57 -9.81 -23.09
CA ASN A 408 0.35 -10.60 -23.92
C ASN A 408 -0.35 -11.70 -24.71
N TYR A 409 -1.42 -12.27 -24.16
CA TYR A 409 -2.12 -13.40 -24.74
C TYR A 409 -3.41 -13.02 -25.47
N TRP A 410 -3.88 -11.77 -25.41
CA TRP A 410 -5.07 -11.30 -26.15
C TRP A 410 -5.09 -11.72 -27.63
N LYS A 411 -3.93 -11.66 -28.31
CA LYS A 411 -3.78 -12.08 -29.73
C LYS A 411 -3.27 -13.51 -29.92
N LYS A 412 -2.72 -14.14 -28.89
CA LYS A 412 -2.04 -15.45 -28.97
C LYS A 412 -2.91 -16.60 -28.48
N ASP A 413 -3.69 -16.34 -27.43
CA ASP A 413 -4.61 -17.27 -26.79
C ASP A 413 -5.76 -16.44 -26.20
N LEU A 414 -6.70 -16.08 -27.08
CA LEU A 414 -7.84 -15.22 -26.73
C LEU A 414 -8.70 -15.87 -25.65
N TYR A 415 -8.91 -17.18 -25.70
CA TYR A 415 -9.69 -17.90 -24.69
C TYR A 415 -9.09 -17.74 -23.30
N PHE A 416 -7.78 -17.96 -23.14
CA PHE A 416 -7.10 -17.74 -21.86
C PHE A 416 -7.22 -16.28 -21.38
N ALA A 417 -7.01 -15.31 -22.28
CA ALA A 417 -7.16 -13.90 -21.95
C ALA A 417 -8.59 -13.54 -21.51
N LEU A 418 -9.62 -14.09 -22.17
CA LEU A 418 -11.02 -13.93 -21.82
C LEU A 418 -11.37 -14.62 -20.49
N VAL A 419 -10.79 -15.77 -20.18
CA VAL A 419 -10.95 -16.43 -18.87
C VAL A 419 -10.40 -15.55 -17.76
N LEU A 420 -9.19 -15.01 -17.91
CA LEU A 420 -8.61 -14.07 -16.92
C LEU A 420 -9.46 -12.79 -16.78
N PHE A 421 -9.99 -12.28 -17.90
CA PHE A 421 -10.84 -11.10 -17.90
C PHE A 421 -12.19 -11.38 -17.22
N GLY A 422 -12.83 -12.52 -17.50
CA GLY A 422 -14.04 -12.98 -16.81
C GLY A 422 -13.80 -13.23 -15.32
N ALA A 423 -12.65 -13.78 -14.95
CA ALA A 423 -12.22 -13.93 -13.57
C ALA A 423 -12.11 -12.58 -12.84
N LEU A 424 -11.59 -11.54 -13.50
CA LEU A 424 -11.56 -10.18 -12.93
C LEU A 424 -12.97 -9.66 -12.63
N PHE A 425 -13.93 -9.88 -13.53
CA PHE A 425 -15.33 -9.52 -13.30
C PHE A 425 -15.92 -10.27 -12.10
N ILE A 426 -15.76 -11.60 -12.05
CA ILE A 426 -16.33 -12.42 -10.96
C ILE A 426 -15.73 -12.02 -9.61
N ALA A 427 -14.41 -11.81 -9.54
CA ALA A 427 -13.75 -11.40 -8.30
C ALA A 427 -14.09 -9.95 -7.92
N GLY A 428 -14.17 -9.05 -8.91
CA GLY A 428 -14.35 -7.61 -8.71
C GLY A 428 -15.78 -7.14 -8.53
N ILE A 429 -16.80 -7.93 -8.86
CA ILE A 429 -18.21 -7.51 -8.76
C ILE A 429 -18.67 -7.29 -7.32
N GLY A 430 -18.18 -8.09 -6.38
CA GLY A 430 -18.49 -7.95 -4.95
C GLY A 430 -18.07 -6.58 -4.39
N PRO A 431 -16.79 -6.19 -4.50
CA PRO A 431 -16.33 -4.90 -3.97
C PRO A 431 -16.93 -3.68 -4.70
N LEU A 432 -17.42 -3.81 -5.94
CA LEU A 432 -18.09 -2.70 -6.64
C LEU A 432 -19.33 -2.19 -5.90
N TRP A 433 -20.00 -3.02 -5.09
CA TRP A 433 -21.10 -2.57 -4.23
C TRP A 433 -20.70 -1.41 -3.31
N GLN A 434 -19.45 -1.38 -2.84
CA GLN A 434 -18.96 -0.27 -2.03
C GLN A 434 -18.99 1.04 -2.82
N LEU A 435 -18.46 1.05 -4.05
CA LEU A 435 -18.47 2.24 -4.91
C LEU A 435 -19.91 2.67 -5.23
N LYS A 436 -20.81 1.70 -5.48
CA LYS A 436 -22.25 1.97 -5.65
C LYS A 436 -22.84 2.65 -4.42
N ASN A 437 -22.57 2.14 -3.20
CA ASN A 437 -23.08 2.78 -1.99
C ASN A 437 -22.56 4.19 -1.81
N ALA A 438 -21.28 4.43 -2.11
CA ALA A 438 -20.73 5.78 -2.05
C ALA A 438 -21.38 6.73 -3.05
N SER A 439 -21.78 6.24 -4.22
CA SER A 439 -22.46 7.06 -5.23
C SER A 439 -23.91 7.39 -4.88
N LEU A 440 -24.54 6.69 -3.93
CA LEU A 440 -25.92 6.95 -3.49
C LEU A 440 -26.03 8.17 -2.57
N SER A 441 -24.98 8.48 -1.80
CA SER A 441 -24.90 9.70 -1.00
C SER A 441 -23.88 10.65 -1.62
N GLN A 442 -24.35 11.44 -2.59
CA GLN A 442 -23.56 12.49 -3.23
C GLN A 442 -23.64 13.75 -2.40
N ASN A 443 -22.49 14.31 -2.05
CA ASN A 443 -22.45 15.56 -1.31
C ASN A 443 -22.23 16.76 -2.23
N PHE A 444 -22.18 16.60 -3.56
CA PHE A 444 -21.87 17.70 -4.47
C PHE A 444 -22.97 18.79 -4.49
N PRO A 445 -22.65 20.10 -4.48
CA PRO A 445 -21.32 20.71 -4.47
C PRO A 445 -20.71 20.91 -3.06
N SER A 446 -21.44 20.54 -2.01
CA SER A 446 -20.92 20.56 -0.63
C SER A 446 -19.93 19.42 -0.39
N ARG A 447 -19.36 19.38 0.83
CA ARG A 447 -18.44 18.32 1.23
C ARG A 447 -18.86 17.84 2.60
N VAL A 448 -18.96 16.52 2.75
CA VAL A 448 -19.24 15.89 4.05
C VAL A 448 -18.06 15.01 4.38
N TYR A 449 -17.44 15.32 5.50
CA TYR A 449 -16.32 14.57 6.03
C TYR A 449 -16.82 13.63 7.11
N ASN A 450 -16.48 12.35 7.02
CA ASN A 450 -16.68 11.41 8.12
C ASN A 450 -15.64 11.73 9.21
N MET A 451 -15.95 12.72 10.06
CA MET A 451 -15.05 13.24 11.09
C MET A 451 -15.87 13.57 12.35
N PRO A 452 -16.36 12.55 13.08
CA PRO A 452 -17.16 12.77 14.28
C PRO A 452 -16.34 13.30 15.46
N TYR A 453 -15.01 13.13 15.43
CA TYR A 453 -14.09 13.60 16.46
C TYR A 453 -13.40 14.89 16.01
N LYS A 454 -13.25 15.86 16.91
CA LYS A 454 -12.64 17.17 16.59
C LYS A 454 -11.12 17.14 16.58
N THR A 455 -10.51 16.26 17.38
CA THR A 455 -9.05 16.15 17.54
C THR A 455 -8.61 14.71 17.63
N GLY A 456 -7.34 14.43 17.35
CA GLY A 456 -6.80 13.09 17.56
C GLY A 456 -6.80 12.67 19.03
N ASP A 457 -6.70 13.59 19.98
CA ASP A 457 -6.81 13.26 21.41
C ASP A 457 -8.18 12.67 21.77
N GLU A 458 -9.25 13.13 21.11
CA GLU A 458 -10.60 12.61 21.27
C GLU A 458 -10.76 11.24 20.59
N PHE A 459 -10.29 11.12 19.34
CA PHE A 459 -10.29 9.86 18.60
C PHE A 459 -9.49 8.76 19.32
N PHE A 460 -8.29 9.07 19.80
CA PHE A 460 -7.46 8.08 20.50
C PHE A 460 -8.04 7.69 21.86
N LYS A 461 -8.97 8.46 22.43
CA LYS A 461 -9.70 8.08 23.64
C LYS A 461 -10.98 7.29 23.37
N SER A 462 -11.45 7.25 22.12
CA SER A 462 -12.76 6.66 21.81
C SER A 462 -12.74 5.13 21.75
N ASP A 463 -11.61 4.53 21.39
CA ASP A 463 -11.44 3.08 21.33
C ASP A 463 -10.08 2.67 21.89
N LYS A 464 -10.09 1.68 22.80
CA LYS A 464 -8.90 1.06 23.41
C LYS A 464 -7.88 0.61 22.35
N ASN A 465 -8.34 0.13 21.19
CA ASN A 465 -7.46 -0.37 20.14
C ASN A 465 -6.65 0.73 19.41
N VAL A 466 -7.03 2.01 19.55
CA VAL A 466 -6.33 3.12 18.90
C VAL A 466 -5.51 3.97 19.87
N VAL A 467 -5.76 3.88 21.18
CA VAL A 467 -5.10 4.67 22.23
C VAL A 467 -3.59 4.73 22.05
N TYR A 468 -2.92 3.59 21.77
CA TYR A 468 -1.47 3.51 21.79
C TYR A 468 -0.79 3.72 20.42
N GLN A 469 -1.35 4.57 19.56
CA GLN A 469 -0.75 4.96 18.26
C GLN A 469 0.16 6.21 18.33
N TYR A 470 0.59 6.60 19.52
CA TYR A 470 1.56 7.68 19.76
C TYR A 470 2.77 7.14 20.55
N VAL A 471 3.88 7.88 20.67
CA VAL A 471 5.06 7.49 21.47
C VAL A 471 5.15 8.33 22.74
N ASP A 472 5.16 7.74 23.94
CA ASP A 472 5.34 8.43 25.24
C ASP A 472 6.73 9.10 25.40
N TRP A 473 6.74 10.42 25.58
CA TRP A 473 7.91 11.32 25.61
C TRP A 473 8.78 11.19 26.85
N SER A 474 8.22 10.72 27.95
CA SER A 474 8.85 10.87 29.26
C SER A 474 9.95 9.84 29.56
N GLN A 475 10.10 8.76 28.78
CA GLN A 475 10.78 7.55 29.26
C GLN A 475 12.06 7.09 28.53
N ASN A 476 12.48 7.63 27.37
CA ASN A 476 13.60 7.01 26.60
C ASN A 476 14.66 7.99 26.05
N THR A 477 15.94 7.73 26.37
CA THR A 477 17.14 8.48 25.96
C THR A 477 17.42 8.40 24.46
N LEU A 478 17.21 7.24 23.84
CA LEU A 478 17.42 7.01 22.40
C LEU A 478 16.51 7.91 21.55
N ARG A 479 15.33 8.20 22.07
CA ARG A 479 14.32 9.03 21.41
C ARG A 479 14.68 10.52 21.40
N LYS A 480 15.28 11.04 22.47
CA LYS A 480 15.74 12.45 22.54
C LYS A 480 16.77 12.78 21.45
N ILE A 481 17.45 11.76 20.95
CA ILE A 481 18.43 11.87 19.88
C ILE A 481 17.73 11.91 18.51
N ILE A 482 16.68 11.11 18.31
CA ILE A 482 16.04 10.87 17.01
C ILE A 482 14.97 11.92 16.66
N ILE A 483 14.05 12.24 17.59
CA ILE A 483 12.88 13.09 17.33
C ILE A 483 13.18 14.54 17.74
N ARG A 484 12.74 15.50 16.93
CA ARG A 484 12.83 16.94 17.22
C ARG A 484 11.99 17.30 18.45
N LYS A 485 12.55 18.11 19.34
CA LYS A 485 11.87 18.61 20.56
C LYS A 485 10.63 19.43 20.26
#